data_AF-K6W627-F1
#
_entry.id   AF-K6W627-F1
#
_cell.length_a   1.000
_cell.length_b   1.000
_cell.length_c   1.000
_cell.angle_alpha   90.00
_cell.angle_beta   90.00
_cell.angle_gamma   90.00
#
_symmetry.space_group_name_H-M   'P 1'
#
loop_
_entity.id
_entity.type
_entity.pdbx_description
1 polymer ?
#
loop_
_entity_poly.entity_id
_entity_poly.type
_entity_poly.pdbx_seq_one_letter_code
_entity_poly.pdbx_strand_id
1 'polypeptide(L)'
;MPARKTRQYVTAAVESLTIAIELFNRPSPAGREHATVMMAAHAFEMLLKAAIYEERRKVQFSGSDRSFDFGKCVSVAETSLGIIDAGDRVVLLALKEDRDAATHDVIAMSDDVLWLHLRSAVTIFRKVLLGLTGQDLTDVMPGRVLPVSASPPTDVGLVVGKEFEQIADLLRPGRRRSAEARARLLPLMALDRAVRSEAEPPTEAEINRALRAVKEKGKWETVFPGVVGLRLVGGPRPSDQVQEISLKIDPKHGDLAARPAHDGEDAIAYREVDTFDRYSLKLSKLGEKLGLTRHQGLAVIHALDLRSDPKCYREKRTANGHVQFQGLSNIALERAKNAVVDGLNVDQAVADYNTHVASRSKTAQRSGRG
;
A
#
# COMPACT_ATOMS: atom_id res chain seq x y z
N MET A 1 18.86 4.14 17.05
CA MET A 1 18.83 5.49 16.45
C MET A 1 18.79 5.33 14.93
N PRO A 2 17.74 5.80 14.25
CA PRO A 2 17.62 5.68 12.79
C PRO A 2 18.76 6.42 12.06
N ALA A 3 19.09 5.98 10.85
CA ALA A 3 20.16 6.61 10.07
C ALA A 3 19.88 8.09 9.80
N ARG A 4 20.93 8.90 9.64
CA ARG A 4 20.80 10.34 9.36
C ARG A 4 19.91 10.62 8.13
N LYS A 5 20.10 9.84 7.06
CA LYS A 5 19.30 9.97 5.83
C LYS A 5 17.83 9.60 6.05
N THR A 6 17.56 8.57 6.87
CA THR A 6 16.20 8.21 7.30
C THR A 6 15.52 9.39 8.01
N ARG A 7 16.23 10.04 8.94
CA ARG A 7 15.70 11.24 9.64
C ARG A 7 15.39 12.38 8.68
N GLN A 8 16.24 12.64 7.67
CA GLN A 8 15.96 13.66 6.66
C GLN A 8 14.69 13.35 5.86
N TYR A 9 14.48 12.10 5.46
CA TYR A 9 13.24 11.69 4.79
C TYR A 9 12.01 11.83 5.69
N VAL A 10 12.12 11.44 6.97
CA VAL A 10 11.02 11.61 7.94
C VAL A 10 10.66 13.09 8.13
N THR A 11 11.65 13.97 8.29
CA THR A 11 11.41 15.42 8.40
C THR A 11 10.68 15.95 7.18
N ALA A 12 11.17 15.68 5.97
CA ALA A 12 10.53 16.12 4.73
C ALA A 12 9.11 15.55 4.58
N ALA A 13 8.89 14.30 5.01
CA ALA A 13 7.57 13.67 5.00
C ALA A 13 6.58 14.40 5.92
N VAL A 14 6.98 14.71 7.15
CA VAL A 14 6.15 15.42 8.13
C VAL A 14 5.85 16.84 7.68
N GLU A 15 6.84 17.57 7.18
CA GLU A 15 6.66 18.91 6.61
C GLU A 15 5.65 18.88 5.46
N SER A 16 5.78 17.92 4.55
CA SER A 16 4.89 17.78 3.40
C SER A 16 3.46 17.44 3.80
N LEU A 17 3.28 16.54 4.77
CA LEU A 17 1.96 16.22 5.29
C LEU A 17 1.32 17.42 6.00
N THR A 18 2.12 18.19 6.74
CA THR A 18 1.66 19.42 7.40
C THR A 18 1.10 20.40 6.38
N ILE A 19 1.84 20.65 5.31
CA ILE A 19 1.39 21.54 4.22
C ILE A 19 0.14 20.98 3.54
N ALA A 20 0.06 19.67 3.29
CA ALA A 20 -1.13 19.05 2.71
C ALA A 20 -2.39 19.31 3.56
N ILE A 21 -2.27 19.20 4.89
CA ILE A 21 -3.38 19.42 5.81
C ILE A 21 -3.73 20.91 5.95
N GLU A 22 -2.73 21.81 5.96
CA GLU A 22 -2.96 23.25 5.93
C GLU A 22 -3.71 23.67 4.67
N LEU A 23 -3.28 23.16 3.52
CA LEU A 23 -3.91 23.42 2.23
C LEU A 23 -5.33 22.89 2.21
N PHE A 24 -5.58 21.69 2.70
CA PHE A 24 -6.92 21.13 2.80
C PHE A 24 -7.84 22.02 3.64
N ASN A 25 -7.38 22.45 4.81
CA ASN A 25 -8.20 23.22 5.76
C ASN A 25 -8.30 24.71 5.45
N ARG A 26 -7.62 25.19 4.41
CA ARG A 26 -7.62 26.62 4.09
C ARG A 26 -9.03 27.06 3.63
N PRO A 27 -9.49 28.28 3.99
CA PRO A 27 -10.78 28.79 3.51
C PRO A 27 -10.83 29.05 2.00
N SER A 28 -9.69 29.30 1.36
CA SER A 28 -9.63 29.59 -0.06
C SER A 28 -9.64 28.31 -0.90
N PRO A 29 -10.56 28.16 -1.88
CA PRO A 29 -10.57 27.00 -2.75
C PRO A 29 -9.43 27.01 -3.79
N ALA A 30 -8.72 28.14 -3.93
CA ALA A 30 -7.70 28.32 -4.97
C ALA A 30 -6.56 27.30 -4.85
N GLY A 31 -6.46 26.40 -5.84
CA GLY A 31 -5.43 25.36 -5.91
C GLY A 31 -5.52 24.30 -4.81
N ARG A 32 -6.60 24.29 -4.02
CA ARG A 32 -6.72 23.45 -2.81
C ARG A 32 -6.57 21.97 -3.14
N GLU A 33 -7.33 21.47 -4.10
CA GLU A 33 -7.34 20.05 -4.48
C GLU A 33 -5.97 19.61 -5.02
N HIS A 34 -5.44 20.34 -5.99
CA HIS A 34 -4.16 20.04 -6.64
C HIS A 34 -3.01 20.01 -5.64
N ALA A 35 -2.87 21.09 -4.85
CA ALA A 35 -1.75 21.21 -3.93
C ALA A 35 -1.87 20.21 -2.76
N THR A 36 -3.09 19.91 -2.29
CA THR A 36 -3.30 18.91 -1.23
C THR A 36 -2.83 17.52 -1.69
N VAL A 37 -3.27 17.04 -2.85
CA VAL A 37 -2.90 15.69 -3.32
C VAL A 37 -1.42 15.60 -3.67
N MET A 38 -0.83 16.66 -4.24
CA MET A 38 0.61 16.71 -4.54
C MET A 38 1.45 16.61 -3.25
N MET A 39 1.11 17.39 -2.23
CA MET A 39 1.86 17.40 -0.97
C MET A 39 1.64 16.12 -0.16
N ALA A 40 0.43 15.55 -0.17
CA ALA A 40 0.15 14.27 0.46
C ALA A 40 0.92 13.11 -0.21
N ALA A 41 0.96 13.07 -1.55
CA ALA A 41 1.74 12.08 -2.28
C ALA A 41 3.24 12.21 -2.01
N HIS A 42 3.77 13.45 -2.00
CA HIS A 42 5.16 13.71 -1.67
C HIS A 42 5.51 13.27 -0.23
N ALA A 43 4.63 13.54 0.73
CA ALA A 43 4.77 13.11 2.11
C ALA A 43 4.96 11.58 2.22
N PHE A 44 4.13 10.82 1.51
CA PHE A 44 4.24 9.36 1.48
C PHE A 44 5.48 8.87 0.75
N GLU A 45 5.83 9.46 -0.39
CA GLU A 45 7.05 9.07 -1.10
C GLU A 45 8.28 9.23 -0.19
N MET A 46 8.36 10.32 0.58
CA MET A 46 9.44 10.54 1.53
C MET A 46 9.38 9.55 2.71
N LEU A 47 8.21 9.33 3.32
CA LEU A 47 8.07 8.42 4.46
C LEU A 47 8.41 6.97 4.08
N LEU A 48 7.92 6.50 2.92
CA LEU A 48 8.22 5.16 2.45
C LEU A 48 9.68 5.03 2.04
N LYS A 49 10.31 6.05 1.45
CA LYS A 49 11.77 6.07 1.25
C LYS A 49 12.52 5.96 2.56
N ALA A 50 12.05 6.61 3.63
CA ALA A 50 12.65 6.49 4.95
C ALA A 50 12.60 5.03 5.43
N ALA A 51 11.44 4.39 5.37
CA ALA A 51 11.26 2.99 5.80
C ALA A 51 12.11 2.02 4.97
N ILE A 52 12.11 2.18 3.64
CA ILE A 52 12.92 1.37 2.73
C ILE A 52 14.41 1.57 2.99
N TYR A 53 14.85 2.82 3.18
CA TYR A 53 16.25 3.12 3.45
C TYR A 53 16.69 2.59 4.81
N GLU A 54 15.82 2.60 5.83
CA GLU A 54 16.18 2.09 7.15
C GLU A 54 16.46 0.58 7.11
N GLU A 55 15.63 -0.18 6.39
CA GLU A 55 15.78 -1.64 6.27
C GLU A 55 16.86 -2.04 5.25
N ARG A 56 16.90 -1.38 4.09
CA ARG A 56 17.73 -1.80 2.94
C ARG A 56 18.99 -0.97 2.73
N ARG A 57 19.09 0.20 3.35
CA ARG A 57 20.16 1.20 3.13
C ARG A 57 20.31 1.65 1.66
N LYS A 58 19.27 1.45 0.84
CA LYS A 58 19.25 1.79 -0.59
C LYS A 58 17.84 2.15 -1.03
N VAL A 59 17.73 3.23 -1.80
CA VAL A 59 16.46 3.73 -2.38
C VAL A 59 16.63 4.15 -3.84
N GLN A 60 17.60 3.56 -4.54
CA GLN A 60 17.91 3.83 -5.94
C GLN A 60 17.76 2.59 -6.80
N PHE A 61 17.39 2.77 -8.05
CA PHE A 61 17.36 1.70 -9.04
C PHE A 61 18.77 1.14 -9.28
N SER A 62 18.87 -0.15 -9.62
CA SER A 62 20.17 -0.75 -9.93
C SER A 62 20.77 -0.10 -11.17
N GLY A 63 22.02 0.36 -11.08
CA GLY A 63 22.70 1.01 -12.21
C GLY A 63 22.18 2.41 -12.55
N SER A 64 21.42 3.06 -11.67
CA SER A 64 20.91 4.42 -11.87
C SER A 64 21.02 5.24 -10.60
N ASP A 65 21.30 6.54 -10.74
CA ASP A 65 21.25 7.49 -9.64
C ASP A 65 19.82 7.93 -9.29
N ARG A 66 18.82 7.51 -10.08
CA ARG A 66 17.41 7.81 -9.80
C ARG A 66 16.94 7.08 -8.55
N SER A 67 16.36 7.83 -7.62
CA SER A 67 15.66 7.26 -6.48
C SER A 67 14.34 6.61 -6.92
N PHE A 68 13.84 5.65 -6.13
CA PHE A 68 12.51 5.08 -6.33
C PHE A 68 11.43 6.16 -6.42
N ASP A 69 10.49 6.02 -7.34
CA ASP A 69 9.28 6.84 -7.38
C ASP A 69 8.25 6.36 -6.35
N PHE A 70 7.16 7.12 -6.19
CA PHE A 70 6.10 6.79 -5.23
C PHE A 70 5.50 5.39 -5.47
N GLY A 71 5.20 5.01 -6.72
CA GLY A 71 4.62 3.71 -7.04
C GLY A 71 5.55 2.54 -6.66
N LYS A 72 6.84 2.66 -6.94
CA LYS A 72 7.86 1.70 -6.50
C LYS A 72 7.96 1.64 -4.99
N CYS A 73 7.89 2.80 -4.31
CA CYS A 73 7.88 2.85 -2.85
C CYS A 73 6.68 2.11 -2.26
N VAL A 74 5.47 2.29 -2.80
CA VAL A 74 4.26 1.54 -2.39
C VAL A 74 4.45 0.05 -2.60
N SER A 75 4.92 -0.36 -3.80
CA SER A 75 5.17 -1.77 -4.11
C SER A 75 6.13 -2.41 -3.12
N VAL A 76 7.25 -1.76 -2.80
CA VAL A 76 8.23 -2.26 -1.82
C VAL A 76 7.65 -2.19 -0.40
N ALA A 77 6.94 -1.14 0.00
CA ALA A 77 6.37 -1.03 1.33
C ALA A 77 5.36 -2.15 1.63
N GLU A 78 4.51 -2.46 0.65
CA GLU A 78 3.59 -3.60 0.71
C GLU A 78 4.41 -4.88 0.64
N THR A 79 4.83 -5.29 -0.57
CA THR A 79 5.37 -6.62 -0.84
C THR A 79 6.63 -6.94 -0.08
N SER A 80 7.46 -5.93 0.17
CA SER A 80 8.78 -6.15 0.69
C SER A 80 8.93 -5.99 2.20
N LEU A 81 8.32 -4.94 2.73
CA LEU A 81 8.47 -4.58 4.14
C LEU A 81 7.29 -5.05 4.99
N GLY A 82 6.14 -5.29 4.35
CA GLY A 82 4.89 -5.63 5.02
C GLY A 82 4.46 -4.55 6.03
N ILE A 83 4.78 -3.29 5.75
CA ILE A 83 4.46 -2.15 6.63
C ILE A 83 3.14 -1.47 6.26
N ILE A 84 2.61 -1.79 5.08
CA ILE A 84 1.29 -1.42 4.60
C ILE A 84 0.55 -2.67 4.14
N ASP A 85 -0.78 -2.65 4.26
CA ASP A 85 -1.68 -3.71 3.82
C ASP A 85 -2.33 -3.39 2.46
N ALA A 86 -3.18 -4.30 1.97
CA ALA A 86 -3.85 -4.15 0.68
C ALA A 86 -4.79 -2.92 0.64
N GLY A 87 -5.45 -2.59 1.75
CA GLY A 87 -6.32 -1.41 1.85
C GLY A 87 -5.52 -0.12 1.80
N ASP A 88 -4.39 -0.06 2.52
CA ASP A 88 -3.47 1.07 2.43
C ASP A 88 -2.95 1.26 1.01
N ARG A 89 -2.57 0.16 0.34
CA ARG A 89 -2.07 0.20 -1.04
C ARG A 89 -3.07 0.86 -1.97
N VAL A 90 -4.37 0.55 -1.83
CA VAL A 90 -5.43 1.18 -2.65
C VAL A 90 -5.37 2.69 -2.51
N VAL A 91 -5.36 3.20 -1.28
CA VAL A 91 -5.34 4.64 -1.00
C VAL A 91 -4.07 5.29 -1.57
N LEU A 92 -2.92 4.66 -1.39
CA LEU A 92 -1.64 5.22 -1.84
C LEU A 92 -1.49 5.22 -3.37
N LEU A 93 -2.01 4.19 -4.05
CA LEU A 93 -2.04 4.16 -5.52
C LEU A 93 -3.04 5.16 -6.09
N ALA A 94 -4.24 5.29 -5.48
CA ALA A 94 -5.19 6.33 -5.88
C ALA A 94 -4.57 7.73 -5.73
N LEU A 95 -3.91 8.00 -4.60
CA LEU A 95 -3.21 9.26 -4.35
C LEU A 95 -2.04 9.51 -5.33
N LYS A 96 -1.34 8.45 -5.77
CA LYS A 96 -0.32 8.56 -6.83
C LYS A 96 -0.95 9.04 -8.13
N GLU A 97 -2.04 8.41 -8.56
CA GLU A 97 -2.76 8.80 -9.78
C GLU A 97 -3.32 10.22 -9.67
N ASP A 98 -3.89 10.59 -8.52
CA ASP A 98 -4.38 11.96 -8.27
C ASP A 98 -3.25 12.99 -8.38
N ARG A 99 -2.05 12.67 -7.86
CA ARG A 99 -0.86 13.52 -7.99
C ARG A 99 -0.41 13.62 -9.45
N ASP A 100 -0.39 12.51 -10.17
CA ASP A 100 0.01 12.49 -11.58
C ASP A 100 -0.96 13.35 -12.41
N ALA A 101 -2.27 13.24 -12.16
CA ALA A 101 -3.29 14.09 -12.76
C ALA A 101 -3.12 15.56 -12.36
N ALA A 102 -2.88 15.87 -11.08
CA ALA A 102 -2.68 17.26 -10.62
C ALA A 102 -1.41 17.92 -11.20
N THR A 103 -0.37 17.12 -11.50
CA THR A 103 0.90 17.62 -12.07
C THR A 103 0.82 17.80 -13.58
N HIS A 104 0.16 16.89 -14.27
CA HIS A 104 0.24 16.76 -15.73
C HIS A 104 -1.06 17.07 -16.47
N ASP A 105 -2.19 17.20 -15.76
CA ASP A 105 -3.51 17.50 -16.30
C ASP A 105 -4.31 18.31 -15.25
N VAL A 106 -5.63 18.29 -15.33
CA VAL A 106 -6.56 18.92 -14.38
C VAL A 106 -7.23 17.86 -13.54
N ILE A 107 -7.17 18.04 -12.22
CA ILE A 107 -7.96 17.26 -11.26
C ILE A 107 -9.07 18.14 -10.67
N ALA A 108 -10.25 17.55 -10.44
CA ALA A 108 -11.31 18.19 -9.68
C ALA A 108 -11.91 17.18 -8.69
N MET A 109 -12.09 17.57 -7.43
CA MET A 109 -12.64 16.72 -6.37
C MET A 109 -13.69 17.49 -5.57
N SER A 110 -14.78 16.82 -5.18
CA SER A 110 -15.61 17.37 -4.10
C SER A 110 -14.87 17.29 -2.76
N ASP A 111 -15.29 18.12 -1.81
CA ASP A 111 -14.77 18.11 -0.43
C ASP A 111 -14.86 16.71 0.19
N ASP A 112 -15.93 15.96 -0.07
CA ASP A 112 -16.14 14.61 0.46
C ASP A 112 -15.10 13.62 -0.11
N VAL A 113 -14.79 13.69 -1.41
CA VAL A 113 -13.78 12.85 -2.07
C VAL A 113 -12.37 13.23 -1.59
N LEU A 114 -12.04 14.53 -1.60
CA LEU A 114 -10.73 14.99 -1.14
C LEU A 114 -10.50 14.62 0.33
N TRP A 115 -11.55 14.75 1.16
CA TRP A 115 -11.52 14.33 2.55
C TRP A 115 -11.27 12.83 2.69
N LEU A 116 -11.95 11.99 1.91
CA LEU A 116 -11.81 10.54 1.95
C LEU A 116 -10.35 10.12 1.70
N HIS A 117 -9.73 10.71 0.68
CA HIS A 117 -8.33 10.48 0.32
C HIS A 117 -7.40 10.95 1.45
N LEU A 118 -7.52 12.21 1.89
CA LEU A 118 -6.61 12.78 2.86
C LEU A 118 -6.76 12.17 4.26
N ARG A 119 -7.98 11.86 4.71
CA ARG A 119 -8.21 11.24 6.01
C ARG A 119 -7.60 9.84 6.08
N SER A 120 -7.80 9.04 5.04
CA SER A 120 -7.21 7.70 4.93
C SER A 120 -5.69 7.79 4.89
N ALA A 121 -5.16 8.74 4.10
CA ALA A 121 -3.73 9.07 4.07
C ALA A 121 -3.18 9.41 5.47
N VAL A 122 -3.82 10.27 6.25
CA VAL A 122 -3.33 10.61 7.61
C VAL A 122 -3.26 9.39 8.51
N THR A 123 -4.25 8.50 8.48
CA THR A 123 -4.25 7.26 9.26
C THR A 123 -3.08 6.34 8.86
N ILE A 124 -2.87 6.14 7.56
CA ILE A 124 -1.77 5.31 7.05
C ILE A 124 -0.42 5.93 7.40
N PHE A 125 -0.30 7.26 7.30
CA PHE A 125 0.94 7.98 7.61
C PHE A 125 1.31 7.82 9.08
N ARG A 126 0.35 8.02 10.00
CA ARG A 126 0.55 7.79 11.45
C ARG A 126 1.02 6.37 11.72
N LYS A 127 0.37 5.37 11.11
CA LYS A 127 0.73 3.94 11.24
C LYS A 127 2.19 3.68 10.82
N VAL A 128 2.57 4.16 9.64
CA VAL A 128 3.92 3.96 9.10
C VAL A 128 4.97 4.74 9.90
N LEU A 129 4.68 5.99 10.28
CA LEU A 129 5.56 6.82 11.10
C LEU A 129 5.83 6.15 12.44
N LEU A 130 4.78 5.76 13.15
CA LEU A 130 4.88 5.10 14.46
C LEU A 130 5.68 3.80 14.35
N GLY A 131 5.42 2.99 13.32
CA GLY A 131 6.17 1.75 13.07
C GLY A 131 7.65 1.97 12.75
N LEU A 132 8.00 3.10 12.13
CA LEU A 132 9.38 3.42 11.73
C LEU A 132 10.18 4.09 12.85
N THR A 133 9.59 5.05 13.56
CA THR A 133 10.31 5.94 14.49
C THR A 133 9.94 5.72 15.95
N GLY A 134 8.80 5.06 16.23
CA GLY A 134 8.21 5.00 17.56
C GLY A 134 7.55 6.32 17.99
N GLN A 135 7.47 7.33 17.12
CA GLN A 135 6.82 8.61 17.39
C GLN A 135 5.40 8.59 16.85
N ASP A 136 4.46 9.12 17.63
CA ASP A 136 3.12 9.39 17.15
C ASP A 136 3.10 10.64 16.26
N LEU A 137 2.08 10.76 15.42
CA LEU A 137 1.87 11.97 14.63
C LEU A 137 1.65 13.19 15.54
N THR A 138 1.04 13.01 16.72
CA THR A 138 0.87 14.08 17.71
C THR A 138 2.18 14.58 18.33
N ASP A 139 3.25 13.79 18.24
CA ASP A 139 4.57 14.20 18.77
C ASP A 139 5.31 15.13 17.79
N VAL A 140 4.94 15.08 16.51
CA VAL A 140 5.64 15.79 15.42
C VAL A 140 4.75 16.85 14.77
N MET A 141 3.45 16.86 15.05
CA MET A 141 2.49 17.84 14.55
C MET A 141 1.52 18.29 15.65
N PRO A 142 1.08 19.57 15.66
CA PRO A 142 0.09 20.04 16.62
C PRO A 142 -1.25 19.31 16.46
N GLY A 143 -1.86 18.85 17.56
CA GLY A 143 -3.15 18.12 17.53
C GLY A 143 -4.31 18.87 16.85
N ARG A 144 -4.27 20.22 16.83
CA ARG A 144 -5.21 21.07 16.10
C ARG A 144 -5.22 20.88 14.58
N VAL A 145 -4.21 20.23 14.02
CA VAL A 145 -4.08 19.96 12.59
C VAL A 145 -4.90 18.72 12.19
N LEU A 146 -5.41 17.92 13.13
CA LEU A 146 -6.04 16.63 12.83
C LEU A 146 -7.56 16.58 12.52
N PRO A 147 -8.40 17.64 12.65
CA PRO A 147 -9.71 17.61 12.04
C PRO A 147 -9.57 17.94 10.56
N VAL A 148 -9.66 16.90 9.72
CA VAL A 148 -9.71 17.06 8.27
C VAL A 148 -11.14 17.45 7.82
N SER A 149 -12.17 17.37 8.66
CA SER A 149 -13.48 17.96 8.37
C SER A 149 -14.32 18.07 9.63
N ALA A 150 -15.19 19.09 9.68
CA ALA A 150 -16.22 19.21 10.70
C ALA A 150 -17.43 18.27 10.45
N SER A 151 -17.61 17.82 9.20
CA SER A 151 -18.69 16.93 8.77
C SER A 151 -18.11 15.78 7.95
N PRO A 152 -17.49 14.77 8.59
CA PRO A 152 -16.90 13.65 7.88
C PRO A 152 -17.99 12.75 7.26
N PRO A 153 -17.84 12.28 6.01
CA PRO A 153 -18.73 11.27 5.44
C PRO A 153 -18.60 9.94 6.18
N THR A 154 -19.72 9.24 6.31
CA THR A 154 -19.84 7.99 7.09
C THR A 154 -19.76 6.73 6.23
N ASP A 155 -19.93 6.85 4.92
CA ASP A 155 -20.04 5.72 3.99
C ASP A 155 -19.41 6.06 2.63
N VAL A 156 -18.57 5.16 2.10
CA VAL A 156 -17.86 5.34 0.83
C VAL A 156 -18.82 5.38 -0.36
N GLY A 157 -19.84 4.51 -0.36
CA GLY A 157 -20.85 4.44 -1.41
C GLY A 157 -21.68 5.72 -1.48
N LEU A 158 -22.00 6.35 -0.35
CA LEU A 158 -22.67 7.65 -0.33
C LEU A 158 -21.80 8.76 -0.96
N VAL A 159 -20.50 8.80 -0.66
CA VAL A 159 -19.57 9.77 -1.25
C VAL A 159 -19.52 9.59 -2.77
N VAL A 160 -19.36 8.34 -3.22
CA VAL A 160 -19.20 8.01 -4.65
C VAL A 160 -20.50 8.23 -5.41
N GLY A 161 -21.64 7.83 -4.85
CA GLY A 161 -22.96 8.07 -5.44
C GLY A 161 -23.26 9.56 -5.60
N LYS A 162 -22.98 10.37 -4.57
CA LYS A 162 -23.16 11.83 -4.62
C LYS A 162 -22.23 12.48 -5.65
N GLU A 163 -20.98 12.04 -5.75
CA GLU A 163 -20.04 12.51 -6.76
C GLU A 163 -20.50 12.12 -8.18
N PHE A 164 -20.97 10.89 -8.35
CA PHE A 164 -21.51 10.38 -9.61
C PHE A 164 -22.70 11.20 -10.12
N GLU A 165 -23.65 11.54 -9.24
CA GLU A 165 -24.78 12.41 -9.59
C GLU A 165 -24.33 13.79 -10.05
N GLN A 166 -23.32 14.36 -9.39
CA GLN A 166 -22.78 15.66 -9.78
C GLN A 166 -22.08 15.61 -11.15
N ILE A 167 -21.36 14.52 -11.46
CA ILE A 167 -20.77 14.30 -12.79
C ILE A 167 -21.89 14.15 -13.84
N ALA A 168 -22.95 13.40 -13.55
CA ALA A 168 -24.09 13.24 -14.45
C ALA A 168 -24.77 14.60 -14.76
N ASP A 169 -24.83 15.50 -13.77
CA ASP A 169 -25.37 16.84 -13.93
C ASP A 169 -24.55 17.75 -14.84
N LEU A 170 -23.23 17.57 -14.87
CA LEU A 170 -22.32 18.25 -15.79
C LEU A 170 -22.48 17.75 -17.23
N LEU A 171 -22.88 16.49 -17.40
CA LEU A 171 -23.07 15.83 -18.70
C LEU A 171 -24.46 16.02 -19.31
N ARG A 172 -25.37 16.73 -18.62
CA ARG A 172 -26.70 17.06 -19.15
C ARG A 172 -26.62 17.82 -20.48
N PRO A 173 -27.54 17.57 -21.42
CA PRO A 173 -27.59 18.32 -22.68
C PRO A 173 -27.60 19.83 -22.45
N GLY A 174 -26.84 20.57 -23.26
CA GLY A 174 -26.77 22.04 -23.18
C GLY A 174 -25.79 22.59 -22.14
N ARG A 175 -25.21 21.79 -21.23
CA ARG A 175 -24.21 22.27 -20.25
C ARG A 175 -22.85 22.56 -20.88
N ARG A 176 -22.40 21.74 -21.83
CA ARG A 176 -21.05 21.80 -22.46
C ARG A 176 -19.90 21.74 -21.44
N ARG A 177 -20.06 21.03 -20.31
CA ARG A 177 -19.07 20.91 -19.22
C ARG A 177 -18.37 19.55 -19.17
N SER A 178 -18.12 18.94 -20.34
CA SER A 178 -17.52 17.59 -20.41
C SER A 178 -16.09 17.52 -19.86
N ALA A 179 -15.31 18.60 -19.98
CA ALA A 179 -13.96 18.67 -19.42
C ALA A 179 -13.97 18.65 -17.88
N GLU A 180 -14.91 19.36 -17.27
CA GLU A 180 -15.11 19.35 -15.82
C GLU A 180 -15.62 18.00 -15.32
N ALA A 181 -16.54 17.38 -16.08
CA ALA A 181 -17.02 16.03 -15.78
C ALA A 181 -15.88 15.00 -15.83
N ARG A 182 -14.97 15.12 -16.80
CA ARG A 182 -13.76 14.30 -16.90
C ARG A 182 -12.86 14.51 -15.67
N ALA A 183 -12.54 15.75 -15.32
CA ALA A 183 -11.65 16.05 -14.18
C ALA A 183 -12.19 15.48 -12.85
N ARG A 184 -13.51 15.47 -12.67
CA ARG A 184 -14.20 14.89 -11.50
C ARG A 184 -14.34 13.37 -11.53
N LEU A 185 -14.33 12.78 -12.72
CA LEU A 185 -14.40 11.33 -12.89
C LEU A 185 -13.08 10.63 -12.53
N LEU A 186 -11.95 11.28 -12.83
CA LEU A 186 -10.62 10.69 -12.68
C LEU A 186 -10.31 10.20 -11.26
N PRO A 187 -10.59 10.94 -10.17
CA PRO A 187 -10.39 10.44 -8.80
C PRO A 187 -11.16 9.15 -8.48
N LEU A 188 -12.40 9.04 -8.95
CA LEU A 188 -13.22 7.84 -8.74
C LEU A 188 -12.65 6.65 -9.52
N MET A 189 -12.19 6.89 -10.76
CA MET A 189 -11.51 5.88 -11.56
C MET A 189 -10.19 5.45 -10.93
N ALA A 190 -9.42 6.39 -10.38
CA ALA A 190 -8.17 6.10 -9.69
C ALA A 190 -8.41 5.17 -8.49
N LEU A 191 -9.42 5.48 -7.67
CA LEU A 191 -9.81 4.63 -6.54
C LEU A 191 -10.27 3.23 -6.98
N ASP A 192 -11.16 3.16 -7.97
CA ASP A 192 -11.68 1.90 -8.52
C ASP A 192 -10.57 1.01 -9.10
N ARG A 193 -9.67 1.58 -9.89
CA ARG A 193 -8.52 0.89 -10.48
C ARG A 193 -7.53 0.42 -9.42
N ALA A 194 -7.28 1.25 -8.42
CA ALA A 194 -6.40 0.89 -7.32
C ALA A 194 -6.91 -0.35 -6.58
N VAL A 195 -8.23 -0.46 -6.34
CA VAL A 195 -8.85 -1.69 -5.79
C VAL A 195 -8.65 -2.89 -6.71
N ARG A 196 -8.86 -2.69 -8.02
CA ARG A 196 -8.64 -3.72 -9.04
C ARG A 196 -7.15 -4.04 -9.27
N SER A 197 -6.25 -3.44 -8.51
CA SER A 197 -4.80 -3.59 -8.64
C SER A 197 -4.23 -3.15 -10.00
N GLU A 198 -4.94 -2.29 -10.71
CA GLU A 198 -4.51 -1.65 -11.94
C GLU A 198 -3.67 -0.41 -11.59
N ALA A 199 -2.36 -0.48 -11.86
CA ALA A 199 -1.40 0.56 -11.49
C ALA A 199 -1.18 1.61 -12.59
N GLU A 200 -1.78 1.41 -13.76
CA GLU A 200 -1.67 2.32 -14.90
C GLU A 200 -2.81 3.34 -14.88
N PRO A 201 -2.55 4.60 -15.24
CA PRO A 201 -3.59 5.60 -15.42
C PRO A 201 -4.70 5.10 -16.37
N PRO A 202 -5.95 5.54 -16.20
CA PRO A 202 -7.03 5.17 -17.09
C PRO A 202 -6.77 5.67 -18.51
N THR A 203 -6.96 4.81 -19.50
CA THR A 203 -6.85 5.16 -20.91
C THR A 203 -8.00 6.06 -21.35
N GLU A 204 -7.80 6.87 -22.40
CA GLU A 204 -8.87 7.69 -23.00
C GLU A 204 -10.10 6.87 -23.39
N ALA A 205 -9.92 5.62 -23.83
CA ALA A 205 -11.04 4.73 -24.15
C ALA A 205 -11.84 4.34 -22.90
N GLU A 206 -11.18 4.05 -21.78
CA GLU A 206 -11.83 3.75 -20.49
C GLU A 206 -12.56 4.97 -19.95
N ILE A 207 -11.92 6.15 -19.97
CA ILE A 207 -12.52 7.41 -19.52
C ILE A 207 -13.79 7.70 -20.32
N ASN A 208 -13.72 7.59 -21.66
CA ASN A 208 -14.87 7.84 -22.52
C ASN A 208 -16.00 6.82 -22.32
N ARG A 209 -15.70 5.56 -22.01
CA ARG A 209 -16.71 4.55 -21.66
C ARG A 209 -17.40 4.91 -20.34
N ALA A 210 -16.64 5.26 -19.31
CA ALA A 210 -17.19 5.65 -18.02
C ALA A 210 -18.05 6.93 -18.13
N LEU A 211 -17.60 7.95 -18.86
CA LEU A 211 -18.41 9.16 -19.13
C LEU A 211 -19.73 8.84 -19.85
N ARG A 212 -19.74 7.90 -20.79
CA ARG A 212 -20.98 7.46 -21.46
C ARG A 212 -21.92 6.76 -20.48
N ALA A 213 -21.40 5.84 -19.66
CA ALA A 213 -22.20 5.14 -18.65
C ALA A 213 -22.82 6.10 -17.62
N VAL A 214 -22.07 7.14 -17.20
CA VAL A 214 -22.60 8.20 -16.33
C VAL A 214 -23.71 8.99 -17.05
N LYS A 215 -23.50 9.36 -18.31
CA LYS A 215 -24.47 10.11 -19.12
C LYS A 215 -25.78 9.34 -19.33
N GLU A 216 -25.69 8.03 -19.48
CA GLU A 216 -26.84 7.12 -19.60
C GLU A 216 -27.55 6.87 -18.26
N LYS A 217 -27.12 7.53 -17.17
CA LYS A 217 -27.63 7.36 -15.80
C LYS A 217 -27.55 5.91 -15.34
N GLY A 218 -26.44 5.25 -15.66
CA GLY A 218 -26.11 3.96 -15.07
C GLY A 218 -26.05 4.02 -13.55
N LYS A 219 -26.06 2.84 -12.92
CA LYS A 219 -25.80 2.72 -11.48
C LYS A 219 -24.30 2.93 -11.23
N TRP A 220 -23.90 3.76 -10.27
CA TRP A 220 -22.48 4.03 -10.03
C TRP A 220 -21.71 2.74 -9.69
N GLU A 221 -22.37 1.77 -9.05
CA GLU A 221 -21.84 0.45 -8.71
C GLU A 221 -21.42 -0.35 -9.95
N THR A 222 -22.07 -0.10 -11.09
CA THR A 222 -21.72 -0.73 -12.37
C THR A 222 -20.56 -0.04 -13.07
N VAL A 223 -20.35 1.26 -12.80
CA VAL A 223 -19.26 2.04 -13.38
C VAL A 223 -17.98 1.90 -12.55
N PHE A 224 -18.12 1.72 -11.23
CA PHE A 224 -17.02 1.58 -10.27
C PHE A 224 -17.20 0.32 -9.39
N PRO A 225 -17.11 -0.89 -9.97
CA PRO A 225 -17.36 -2.14 -9.25
C PRO A 225 -16.34 -2.40 -8.12
N GLY A 226 -15.10 -1.93 -8.26
CA GLY A 226 -14.07 -2.06 -7.22
C GLY A 226 -14.40 -1.24 -5.98
N VAL A 227 -15.07 -0.11 -6.14
CA VAL A 227 -15.43 0.78 -5.03
C VAL A 227 -16.54 0.20 -4.14
N VAL A 228 -17.39 -0.68 -4.68
CA VAL A 228 -18.48 -1.33 -3.93
C VAL A 228 -17.96 -2.12 -2.72
N GLY A 229 -16.77 -2.72 -2.86
CA GLY A 229 -16.12 -3.47 -1.78
C GLY A 229 -15.45 -2.59 -0.71
N LEU A 230 -15.42 -1.27 -0.86
CA LEU A 230 -14.73 -0.37 0.07
C LEU A 230 -15.62 0.01 1.25
N ARG A 231 -15.05 -0.09 2.46
CA ARG A 231 -15.70 0.37 3.69
C ARG A 231 -14.80 1.30 4.48
N LEU A 232 -15.43 2.30 5.10
CA LEU A 232 -14.81 3.07 6.17
C LEU A 232 -14.90 2.26 7.46
N VAL A 233 -13.75 1.96 8.04
CA VAL A 233 -13.65 1.27 9.32
C VAL A 233 -13.09 2.24 10.34
N GLY A 234 -13.82 2.44 11.42
CA GLY A 234 -13.34 3.21 12.58
C GLY A 234 -12.16 2.49 13.24
N GLY A 235 -11.18 3.25 13.70
CA GLY A 235 -10.06 2.71 14.46
C GLY A 235 -10.50 2.07 15.79
N PRO A 236 -9.71 1.13 16.33
CA PRO A 236 -10.06 0.37 17.53
C PRO A 236 -10.07 1.22 18.81
N ARG A 237 -9.55 2.46 18.78
CA ARG A 237 -9.63 3.42 19.88
C ARG A 237 -10.42 4.64 19.42
N PRO A 238 -11.63 4.86 19.95
CA PRO A 238 -12.17 6.21 20.00
C PRO A 238 -11.19 7.02 20.83
N SER A 239 -10.44 7.92 20.20
CA SER A 239 -9.89 9.05 20.94
C SER A 239 -10.99 10.10 20.99
N ASP A 240 -11.20 10.73 22.14
CA ASP A 240 -12.24 11.76 22.34
C ASP A 240 -12.08 12.98 21.41
N GLN A 241 -11.00 13.03 20.60
CA GLN A 241 -10.66 14.15 19.73
C GLN A 241 -10.54 13.78 18.24
N VAL A 242 -10.31 12.51 17.88
CA VAL A 242 -9.99 12.10 16.50
C VAL A 242 -10.51 10.68 16.21
N GLN A 243 -11.48 10.56 15.29
CA GLN A 243 -11.97 9.27 14.79
C GLN A 243 -11.03 8.75 13.69
N GLU A 244 -10.15 7.80 14.02
CA GLU A 244 -9.32 7.11 13.03
C GLU A 244 -10.22 6.39 12.01
N ILE A 245 -9.91 6.54 10.72
CA ILE A 245 -10.68 5.93 9.64
C ILE A 245 -9.71 5.27 8.68
N SER A 246 -10.00 4.02 8.33
CA SER A 246 -9.26 3.26 7.33
C SER A 246 -10.21 2.78 6.24
N LEU A 247 -9.76 2.84 4.99
CA LEU A 247 -10.41 2.13 3.89
C LEU A 247 -10.04 0.64 3.98
N LYS A 248 -11.04 -0.23 4.04
CA LYS A 248 -10.85 -1.68 3.93
C LYS A 248 -11.62 -2.24 2.75
N ILE A 249 -11.03 -3.24 2.11
CA ILE A 249 -11.67 -4.06 1.09
C ILE A 249 -12.46 -5.17 1.83
N ASP A 250 -13.77 -5.28 1.56
CA ASP A 250 -14.56 -6.44 1.97
C ASP A 250 -14.43 -7.57 0.93
N PRO A 251 -13.81 -8.72 1.27
CA PRO A 251 -13.72 -9.87 0.37
C PRO A 251 -15.08 -10.47 -0.01
N LYS A 252 -16.16 -10.17 0.73
CA LYS A 252 -17.50 -10.72 0.50
C LYS A 252 -18.38 -9.85 -0.39
N HIS A 253 -18.02 -8.59 -0.64
CA HIS A 253 -18.87 -7.60 -1.35
C HIS A 253 -18.17 -6.90 -2.52
N GLY A 254 -17.22 -7.56 -3.17
CA GLY A 254 -16.63 -7.10 -4.42
C GLY A 254 -15.93 -8.24 -5.14
N ASP A 255 -16.16 -8.36 -6.45
CA ASP A 255 -15.36 -9.23 -7.28
C ASP A 255 -13.94 -8.67 -7.34
N LEU A 256 -13.06 -9.20 -6.49
CA LEU A 256 -11.64 -8.91 -6.52
C LEU A 256 -11.06 -9.48 -7.82
N ALA A 257 -10.96 -8.64 -8.85
CA ALA A 257 -10.49 -9.03 -10.18
C ALA A 257 -9.01 -9.48 -10.24
N ALA A 258 -8.24 -9.36 -9.15
CA ALA A 258 -6.85 -9.77 -9.15
C ALA A 258 -6.50 -10.56 -7.89
N ARG A 259 -6.55 -11.89 -8.02
CA ARG A 259 -5.82 -12.82 -7.15
C ARG A 259 -4.67 -13.45 -7.95
N PRO A 260 -3.58 -13.88 -7.28
CA PRO A 260 -2.58 -14.70 -7.94
C PRO A 260 -3.25 -15.92 -8.59
N ALA A 261 -2.94 -16.18 -9.85
CA ALA A 261 -3.44 -17.37 -10.56
C ALA A 261 -3.05 -18.64 -9.79
N HIS A 262 -3.98 -19.61 -9.75
CA HIS A 262 -3.68 -20.96 -9.25
C HIS A 262 -2.90 -21.75 -10.30
N ASP A 263 -2.25 -22.85 -9.88
CA ASP A 263 -1.51 -23.70 -10.83
C ASP A 263 -2.50 -24.30 -11.84
N GLY A 264 -2.29 -23.99 -13.12
CA GLY A 264 -3.17 -24.39 -14.23
C GLY A 264 -4.22 -23.36 -14.64
N GLU A 265 -4.21 -22.16 -14.06
CA GLU A 265 -5.11 -21.06 -14.43
C GLU A 265 -4.38 -20.02 -15.29
N ASP A 266 -4.92 -19.71 -16.47
CA ASP A 266 -4.35 -18.70 -17.36
C ASP A 266 -4.48 -17.30 -16.73
N ALA A 267 -3.33 -16.67 -16.48
CA ALA A 267 -3.27 -15.30 -16.00
C ALA A 267 -3.64 -14.33 -17.14
N ILE A 268 -4.68 -13.53 -16.92
CA ILE A 268 -5.16 -12.52 -17.90
C ILE A 268 -4.15 -11.36 -18.06
N ALA A 269 -3.27 -11.15 -17.07
CA ALA A 269 -2.17 -10.19 -17.13
C ALA A 269 -0.94 -10.69 -16.37
N TYR A 270 0.25 -10.62 -17.00
CA TYR A 270 1.52 -10.93 -16.37
C TYR A 270 2.13 -9.66 -15.78
N ARG A 271 2.11 -9.51 -14.45
CA ARG A 271 2.85 -8.46 -13.74
C ARG A 271 4.26 -8.96 -13.44
N GLU A 272 5.26 -8.39 -14.09
CA GLU A 272 6.66 -8.64 -13.77
C GLU A 272 7.01 -7.92 -12.45
N VAL A 273 6.69 -8.57 -11.32
CA VAL A 273 7.17 -8.09 -10.02
C VAL A 273 8.65 -8.41 -9.95
N ASP A 274 9.49 -7.38 -9.86
CA ASP A 274 10.93 -7.53 -9.62
C ASP A 274 11.12 -8.56 -8.49
N THR A 275 11.96 -9.56 -8.74
CA THR A 275 12.19 -10.67 -7.81
C THR A 275 12.64 -10.14 -6.43
N PHE A 276 13.34 -9.01 -6.39
CA PHE A 276 13.74 -8.36 -5.14
C PHE A 276 12.61 -7.69 -4.38
N ASP A 277 11.55 -7.27 -5.07
CA ASP A 277 10.37 -6.71 -4.43
C ASP A 277 9.51 -7.81 -3.82
N ARG A 278 9.32 -8.90 -4.59
CA ARG A 278 8.49 -10.04 -4.16
C ARG A 278 9.11 -10.87 -3.03
N TYR A 279 10.43 -11.06 -3.02
CA TYR A 279 11.14 -11.94 -2.07
C TYR A 279 12.11 -11.16 -1.18
N SER A 280 11.66 -10.06 -0.62
CA SER A 280 12.48 -9.12 0.13
C SER A 280 12.93 -9.58 1.51
N LEU A 281 12.14 -10.45 2.16
CA LEU A 281 12.20 -10.62 3.60
C LEU A 281 13.35 -11.58 3.89
N LYS A 282 14.39 -11.08 4.53
CA LYS A 282 15.50 -11.93 4.93
C LYS A 282 15.01 -12.98 5.93
N LEU A 283 15.47 -14.20 5.77
CA LEU A 283 15.09 -15.32 6.65
C LEU A 283 15.43 -15.03 8.12
N SER A 284 16.52 -14.29 8.36
CA SER A 284 16.93 -13.85 9.69
C SER A 284 15.97 -12.87 10.35
N LYS A 285 15.12 -12.19 9.57
CA LYS A 285 14.18 -11.15 10.03
C LYS A 285 12.76 -11.67 10.23
N LEU A 286 12.44 -12.89 9.79
CA LEU A 286 11.11 -13.46 9.99
C LEU A 286 10.76 -13.58 11.48
N GLY A 287 11.70 -14.06 12.31
CA GLY A 287 11.47 -14.18 13.75
C GLY A 287 11.06 -12.87 14.39
N GLU A 288 11.83 -11.80 14.14
CA GLU A 288 11.54 -10.45 14.67
C GLU A 288 10.13 -9.97 14.27
N LYS A 289 9.70 -10.23 13.03
CA LYS A 289 8.36 -9.85 12.52
C LYS A 289 7.21 -10.66 13.14
N LEU A 290 7.50 -11.82 13.73
CA LEU A 290 6.55 -12.68 14.43
C LEU A 290 6.58 -12.49 15.96
N GLY A 291 7.43 -11.59 16.48
CA GLY A 291 7.67 -11.46 17.92
C GLY A 291 8.50 -12.60 18.51
N LEU A 292 9.24 -13.34 17.67
CA LEU A 292 10.06 -14.50 18.03
C LEU A 292 11.56 -14.19 17.90
N THR A 293 12.40 -15.05 18.48
CA THR A 293 13.86 -14.97 18.26
C THR A 293 14.23 -15.36 16.82
N ARG A 294 15.42 -14.94 16.37
CA ARG A 294 15.94 -15.33 15.05
C ARG A 294 15.96 -16.85 14.84
N HIS A 295 16.33 -17.61 15.88
CA HIS A 295 16.40 -19.07 15.80
C HIS A 295 15.01 -19.71 15.67
N GLN A 296 14.05 -19.23 16.47
CA GLN A 296 12.64 -19.65 16.35
C GLN A 296 12.06 -19.28 14.98
N GLY A 297 12.40 -18.12 14.43
CA GLY A 297 11.99 -17.75 13.07
C GLY A 297 12.50 -18.72 12.00
N LEU A 298 13.75 -19.19 12.11
CA LEU A 298 14.30 -20.22 11.22
C LEU A 298 13.60 -21.57 11.40
N ALA A 299 13.24 -21.92 12.63
CA ALA A 299 12.47 -23.11 12.94
C ALA A 299 11.06 -23.06 12.32
N VAL A 300 10.38 -21.91 12.39
CA VAL A 300 9.07 -21.70 11.74
C VAL A 300 9.18 -21.84 10.22
N ILE A 301 10.23 -21.30 9.59
CA ILE A 301 10.47 -21.48 8.15
C ILE A 301 10.59 -22.96 7.78
N HIS A 302 11.26 -23.74 8.62
CA HIS A 302 11.42 -25.18 8.43
C HIS A 302 10.11 -25.95 8.67
N ALA A 303 9.40 -25.67 9.76
CA ALA A 303 8.16 -26.34 10.13
C ALA A 303 7.04 -26.13 9.11
N LEU A 304 6.96 -24.94 8.51
CA LEU A 304 5.97 -24.60 7.49
C LEU A 304 6.45 -24.88 6.05
N ASP A 305 7.64 -25.45 5.90
CA ASP A 305 8.28 -25.75 4.63
C ASP A 305 8.27 -24.59 3.62
N LEU A 306 8.46 -23.36 4.10
CA LEU A 306 8.31 -22.15 3.28
C LEU A 306 9.34 -22.05 2.16
N ARG A 307 10.44 -22.82 2.23
CA ARG A 307 11.49 -22.84 1.21
C ARG A 307 11.11 -23.65 -0.02
N SER A 308 10.19 -24.61 0.13
CA SER A 308 9.78 -25.50 -0.96
C SER A 308 8.71 -24.88 -1.84
N ASP A 309 7.98 -23.89 -1.33
CA ASP A 309 6.95 -23.16 -2.08
C ASP A 309 7.57 -21.96 -2.84
N PRO A 310 7.57 -21.98 -4.19
CA PRO A 310 8.09 -20.86 -4.99
C PRO A 310 7.36 -19.54 -4.74
N LYS A 311 6.12 -19.55 -4.24
CA LYS A 311 5.39 -18.33 -3.87
C LYS A 311 5.89 -17.74 -2.56
N CYS A 312 6.54 -18.56 -1.71
CA CYS A 312 7.02 -18.20 -0.38
C CYS A 312 8.51 -17.86 -0.35
N TYR A 313 9.36 -18.52 -1.14
CA TYR A 313 10.81 -18.36 -1.09
C TYR A 313 11.44 -18.34 -2.48
N ARG A 314 12.50 -17.54 -2.63
CA ARG A 314 13.34 -17.53 -3.82
C ARG A 314 14.80 -17.38 -3.42
N GLU A 315 15.67 -18.09 -4.13
CA GLU A 315 17.11 -17.86 -4.10
C GLU A 315 17.68 -17.66 -5.50
N LYS A 316 18.72 -16.83 -5.58
CA LYS A 316 19.57 -16.66 -6.76
C LYS A 316 21.00 -16.95 -6.34
N ARG A 317 21.68 -17.82 -7.08
CA ARG A 317 23.08 -18.18 -6.86
C ARG A 317 23.97 -17.57 -7.93
N THR A 318 25.24 -17.33 -7.59
CA THR A 318 26.28 -16.99 -8.55
C THR A 318 26.66 -18.23 -9.37
N ALA A 319 27.38 -18.04 -10.48
CA ALA A 319 27.94 -19.14 -11.28
C ALA A 319 28.81 -20.11 -10.44
N ASN A 320 29.37 -19.62 -9.33
CA ASN A 320 30.22 -20.38 -8.42
C ASN A 320 29.43 -21.04 -7.28
N GLY A 321 28.09 -21.03 -7.31
CA GLY A 321 27.21 -21.69 -6.34
C GLY A 321 26.91 -20.92 -5.06
N HIS A 322 27.54 -19.76 -4.83
CA HIS A 322 27.27 -18.90 -3.67
C HIS A 322 25.89 -18.24 -3.77
N VAL A 323 25.19 -18.13 -2.65
CA VAL A 323 23.89 -17.43 -2.60
C VAL A 323 24.13 -15.94 -2.80
N GLN A 324 23.72 -15.42 -3.96
CA GLN A 324 23.74 -13.99 -4.28
C GLN A 324 22.55 -13.27 -3.63
N PHE A 325 21.40 -13.93 -3.61
CA PHE A 325 20.17 -13.41 -3.02
C PHE A 325 19.33 -14.58 -2.50
N GLN A 326 18.70 -14.38 -1.36
CA GLN A 326 17.63 -15.24 -0.87
C GLN A 326 16.66 -14.40 -0.06
N GLY A 327 15.37 -14.72 -0.16
CA GLY A 327 14.38 -14.05 0.66
C GLY A 327 13.00 -14.70 0.59
N LEU A 328 12.17 -14.28 1.52
CA LEU A 328 10.81 -14.71 1.72
C LEU A 328 9.85 -13.64 1.17
N SER A 329 8.68 -14.07 0.73
CA SER A 329 7.61 -13.16 0.30
C SER A 329 6.69 -12.77 1.46
N ASN A 330 5.82 -11.78 1.23
CA ASN A 330 4.74 -11.49 2.18
C ASN A 330 3.77 -12.66 2.36
N ILE A 331 3.58 -13.49 1.35
CA ILE A 331 2.74 -14.70 1.48
C ILE A 331 3.35 -15.63 2.52
N ALA A 332 4.68 -15.77 2.55
CA ALA A 332 5.38 -16.52 3.58
C ALA A 332 5.22 -15.88 4.98
N LEU A 333 5.26 -14.55 5.08
CA LEU A 333 5.06 -13.85 6.35
C LEU A 333 3.63 -14.03 6.89
N GLU A 334 2.62 -13.84 6.05
CA GLU A 334 1.21 -14.01 6.45
C GLU A 334 0.90 -15.46 6.80
N ARG A 335 1.40 -16.42 6.02
CA ARG A 335 1.29 -17.85 6.35
C ARG A 335 1.94 -18.16 7.70
N ALA A 336 3.10 -17.59 7.99
CA ALA A 336 3.78 -17.78 9.27
C ALA A 336 3.03 -17.11 10.43
N LYS A 337 2.49 -15.90 10.25
CA LYS A 337 1.66 -15.22 11.26
C LYS A 337 0.41 -16.03 11.59
N ASN A 338 -0.33 -16.46 10.56
CA ASN A 338 -1.55 -17.25 10.75
C ASN A 338 -1.24 -18.55 11.50
N ALA A 339 -0.19 -19.27 11.11
CA ALA A 339 0.22 -20.49 11.81
C ALA A 339 0.53 -20.24 13.30
N VAL A 340 1.22 -19.14 13.63
CA VAL A 340 1.51 -18.80 15.04
C VAL A 340 0.23 -18.46 15.81
N VAL A 341 -0.70 -17.73 15.19
CA VAL A 341 -2.01 -17.42 15.80
C VAL A 341 -2.88 -18.66 15.97
N ASP A 342 -2.83 -19.59 15.01
CA ASP A 342 -3.56 -20.86 15.01
C ASP A 342 -2.96 -21.90 15.99
N GLY A 343 -1.93 -21.52 16.75
CA GLY A 343 -1.37 -22.33 17.84
C GLY A 343 -0.20 -23.23 17.44
N LEU A 344 0.55 -22.86 16.39
CA LEU A 344 1.79 -23.57 16.05
C LEU A 344 2.72 -23.68 17.28
N ASN A 345 3.08 -24.90 17.64
CA ASN A 345 4.01 -25.17 18.73
C ASN A 345 5.45 -24.81 18.30
N VAL A 346 5.89 -23.61 18.66
CA VAL A 346 7.21 -23.07 18.31
C VAL A 346 8.34 -23.89 18.93
N ASP A 347 8.16 -24.43 20.14
CA ASP A 347 9.19 -25.20 20.83
C ASP A 347 9.44 -26.56 20.13
N GLN A 348 8.36 -27.20 19.68
CA GLN A 348 8.46 -28.41 18.86
C GLN A 348 9.15 -28.11 17.53
N ALA A 349 8.78 -27.02 16.86
CA ALA A 349 9.44 -26.60 15.62
C ALA A 349 10.95 -26.38 15.82
N VAL A 350 11.36 -25.82 16.95
CA VAL A 350 12.79 -25.63 17.29
C VAL A 350 13.49 -26.96 17.51
N ALA A 351 12.86 -27.92 18.21
CA ALA A 351 13.43 -29.26 18.42
C ALA A 351 13.66 -29.99 17.09
N ASP A 352 12.68 -29.94 16.20
CA ASP A 352 12.76 -30.56 14.86
C ASP A 352 13.85 -29.89 14.02
N TYR A 353 13.91 -28.56 14.06
CA TYR A 353 14.93 -27.79 13.35
C TYR A 353 16.35 -28.08 13.86
N ASN A 354 16.55 -28.18 15.17
CA ASN A 354 17.85 -28.54 15.75
C ASN A 354 18.30 -29.94 15.31
N THR A 355 17.37 -30.90 15.25
CA THR A 355 17.63 -32.26 14.77
C THR A 355 18.04 -32.25 13.29
N HIS A 356 17.37 -31.46 12.46
CA HIS A 356 17.72 -31.26 11.05
C HIS A 356 19.11 -30.62 10.87
N VAL A 357 19.45 -29.59 11.66
CA VAL A 357 20.77 -28.95 11.60
C VAL A 357 21.88 -29.92 12.01
N ALA A 358 21.64 -30.74 13.04
CA ALA A 358 22.58 -31.74 13.53
C ALA A 358 22.82 -32.91 12.54
N SER A 359 21.83 -33.26 11.71
CA SER A 359 22.01 -34.30 10.67
C SER A 359 22.81 -33.77 9.47
N ARG A 360 22.66 -32.49 9.12
CA ARG A 360 23.44 -31.85 8.04
C ARG A 360 24.92 -31.68 8.40
N SER A 361 25.24 -31.34 9.65
CA SER A 361 26.63 -31.20 10.09
C SER A 361 27.40 -32.53 10.03
N LYS A 362 26.77 -33.64 10.40
CA LYS A 362 27.33 -35.00 10.27
C LYS A 362 27.57 -35.41 8.81
N THR A 363 26.71 -34.97 7.90
CA THR A 363 26.81 -35.28 6.46
C THR A 363 27.96 -34.50 5.80
N ALA A 364 28.13 -33.22 6.14
CA ALA A 364 29.23 -32.38 5.64
C ALA A 364 30.61 -32.83 6.13
N GLN A 365 30.71 -33.37 7.35
CA GLN A 365 31.97 -33.95 7.87
C GLN A 365 32.38 -35.25 7.14
N ARG A 366 31.43 -35.99 6.55
CA ARG A 366 31.72 -37.20 5.77
C ARG A 366 32.17 -36.89 4.34
N SER A 367 31.72 -35.79 3.74
CA SER A 367 32.09 -35.41 2.36
C SER A 367 33.40 -34.64 2.23
N GLY A 368 33.97 -34.12 3.33
CA GLY A 368 35.25 -33.39 3.35
C GLY A 368 36.48 -34.26 3.65
N ARG A 369 36.33 -35.59 3.64
CA ARG A 369 37.39 -36.57 3.94
C ARG A 369 37.73 -37.50 2.75
N GLY A 370 37.32 -37.12 1.54
CA GLY A 370 37.61 -37.83 0.29
C GLY A 370 38.70 -37.13 -0.51
#